data_AF-A0A817T3V4-F1
#
_entry.id   AF-A0A817T3V4-F1
#
_cell.length_a   1.000
_cell.length_b   1.000
_cell.length_c   1.000
_cell.angle_alpha   90.00
_cell.angle_beta   90.00
_cell.angle_gamma   90.00
#
_symmetry.space_group_name_H-M   'P 1'
#
loop_
_entity.id
_entity.type
_entity.pdbx_description
1 polymer ?
#
loop_
_entity_poly.entity_id
_entity_poly.type
_entity_poly.pdbx_seq_one_letter_code
_entity_poly.pdbx_strand_id
1 'polypeptide(L)' 'MSLSNQSYYMDFLRCARCLHDFEYENPLYHPITLPICDHTMCRKCINIIRNETKCSQDQI' A
#
# COMPACT_ATOMS: atom_id res chain seq x y z
N MET A 1 -33.54 -3.98 -11.59
CA MET A 1 -32.87 -3.25 -10.50
C MET A 1 -31.38 -3.48 -10.63
N SER A 2 -30.66 -2.45 -11.06
CA SER A 2 -29.26 -2.51 -11.51
C SER A 2 -28.29 -2.61 -10.31
N LEU A 3 -27.63 -3.75 -10.15
CA LEU A 3 -26.53 -3.93 -9.20
C LEU A 3 -25.20 -3.57 -9.86
N SER A 4 -25.02 -2.31 -10.22
CA SER A 4 -23.84 -1.84 -10.96
C SER A 4 -23.17 -0.63 -10.30
N ASN A 5 -23.25 -0.49 -8.98
CA ASN A 5 -22.75 0.71 -8.29
C ASN A 5 -21.96 0.44 -7.00
N GLN A 6 -21.30 -0.71 -6.88
CA GLN A 6 -20.41 -1.01 -5.74
C GLN A 6 -18.94 -1.19 -6.08
N SER A 7 -18.50 -0.88 -7.30
CA SER A 7 -17.08 -0.93 -7.67
C SER A 7 -16.34 0.40 -7.51
N TYR A 8 -16.99 1.48 -7.07
CA TYR A 8 -16.39 2.82 -7.12
C TYR A 8 -15.57 3.24 -5.87
N TYR A 9 -15.46 2.40 -4.84
CA TYR A 9 -14.78 2.74 -3.58
C TYR A 9 -13.78 1.68 -3.06
N MET A 10 -13.54 0.60 -3.81
CA MET A 10 -12.67 -0.50 -3.34
C MET A 10 -11.18 -0.33 -3.71
N ASP A 11 -10.84 0.53 -4.67
CA ASP A 11 -9.44 0.71 -5.09
C ASP A 11 -8.61 1.51 -4.08
N PHE A 12 -9.23 2.40 -3.29
CA PHE A 12 -8.55 3.15 -2.23
C PHE A 12 -8.27 2.34 -0.96
N LEU A 13 -8.81 1.12 -0.86
CA LEU A 13 -8.68 0.26 0.32
C LEU A 13 -7.61 -0.82 0.14
N ARG A 14 -6.85 -0.78 -0.95
CA ARG A 14 -5.83 -1.79 -1.28
C ARG A 14 -4.45 -1.19 -1.39
N CYS A 15 -3.45 -1.97 -0.98
CA CYS A 15 -2.06 -1.63 -1.17
C CYS A 15 -1.73 -1.55 -2.66
N ALA A 16 -1.23 -0.41 -3.13
CA ALA A 16 -0.86 -0.21 -4.54
C ALA A 16 0.21 -1.20 -5.07
N ARG A 17 0.99 -1.86 -4.20
CA ARG A 17 2.03 -2.83 -4.61
C ARG A 17 1.60 -4.29 -4.54
N CYS A 18 0.96 -4.72 -3.45
CA CYS A 18 0.60 -6.14 -3.26
C CYS A 18 -0.89 -6.43 -3.44
N LEU A 19 -1.70 -5.41 -3.72
CA LEU A 19 -3.15 -5.48 -3.94
C LEU A 19 -3.96 -6.10 -2.79
N HIS A 20 -3.33 -6.35 -1.64
CA HIS A 20 -4.03 -6.75 -0.42
C HIS A 20 -4.85 -5.59 0.12
N ASP A 21 -6.01 -5.93 0.65
CA ASP A 21 -6.85 -5.01 1.41
C ASP A 21 -6.08 -4.52 2.65
N PHE A 22 -6.28 -3.26 3.00
CA PHE A 22 -5.73 -2.70 4.21
C PHE A 22 -6.47 -3.25 5.43
N GLU A 23 -5.71 -3.67 6.44
CA GLU A 23 -6.25 -4.14 7.71
C GLU A 23 -5.77 -3.21 8.82
N TYR A 24 -6.70 -2.63 9.58
CA TYR A 24 -6.35 -1.72 10.67
C TYR A 24 -5.88 -2.46 11.94
N GLU A 25 -6.39 -3.68 12.16
CA GLU A 25 -6.00 -4.53 13.30
C GLU A 25 -4.62 -5.16 13.11
N ASN A 26 -4.20 -5.39 11.86
CA ASN A 26 -2.90 -5.93 11.54
C ASN A 26 -1.92 -4.82 11.16
N PRO A 27 -0.92 -4.51 12.01
CA PRO A 27 0.01 -3.40 11.76
C PRO A 27 0.83 -3.57 10.47
N LEU A 28 0.99 -4.79 9.95
CA LEU A 28 1.70 -5.06 8.69
C LEU A 28 0.91 -4.58 7.46
N TYR A 29 -0.42 -4.65 7.51
CA TYR A 29 -1.32 -4.25 6.43
C TYR A 29 -1.92 -2.86 6.63
N HIS A 30 -1.50 -2.14 7.68
CA HIS A 30 -1.93 -0.77 7.93
C HIS A 30 -1.57 0.14 6.75
N PRO A 31 -2.49 1.02 6.30
CA PRO A 31 -2.25 1.92 5.18
C PRO A 31 -1.22 3.00 5.52
N ILE A 32 -0.34 3.30 4.57
CA ILE A 32 0.63 4.39 4.63
C ILE A 32 0.53 5.16 3.32
N THR A 33 0.12 6.42 3.41
CA THR A 33 0.11 7.34 2.26
C THR A 33 1.49 7.93 2.04
N LEU A 34 1.98 7.83 0.80
CA LEU A 34 3.24 8.43 0.38
C LEU A 34 3.02 9.90 0.04
N PRO A 35 3.64 10.85 0.75
CA PRO A 35 3.36 12.29 0.58
C PRO A 35 3.83 12.88 -0.75
N ILE A 36 4.62 12.14 -1.53
CA ILE A 36 5.21 12.62 -2.79
C ILE A 36 4.32 12.29 -3.99
N CYS A 37 3.53 11.20 -3.92
CA CYS A 37 2.80 10.67 -5.07
C CYS A 37 1.36 10.28 -4.75
N ASP A 38 0.86 10.62 -3.55
CA ASP A 38 -0.49 10.35 -3.05
C ASP A 38 -0.95 8.88 -3.15
N HIS A 39 -0.02 7.95 -3.38
CA HIS A 39 -0.31 6.52 -3.38
C HIS A 39 -0.33 5.98 -1.94
N THR A 40 -1.25 5.08 -1.67
CA THR A 40 -1.33 4.38 -0.38
C THR A 40 -0.79 2.96 -0.53
N MET A 41 0.11 2.58 0.37
CA MET A 41 0.76 1.27 0.42
C MET A 41 0.67 0.69 1.82
N CYS A 42 0.71 -0.62 1.97
CA CYS A 42 0.76 -1.22 3.29
C CYS A 42 2.16 -1.09 3.91
N ARG A 43 2.21 -1.04 5.24
CA ARG A 43 3.47 -0.94 6.01
C ARG A 43 4.50 -2.00 5.62
N LYS A 44 4.07 -3.24 5.37
CA LYS A 44 4.94 -4.33 4.89
C LYS A 44 5.66 -3.95 3.59
N CYS A 45 4.92 -3.47 2.57
CA CYS A 45 5.52 -3.10 1.29
C CYS A 45 6.41 -1.86 1.40
N ILE A 46 6.07 -0.89 2.25
CA ILE A 46 6.93 0.26 2.53
C ILE A 46 8.27 -0.17 3.14
N ASN A 47 8.24 -1.10 4.10
CA ASN A 47 9.47 -1.60 4.72
C ASN A 47 10.35 -2.36 3.73
N ILE A 48 9.75 -3.14 2.81
CA ILE A 48 10.49 -3.81 1.74
C ILE A 48 11.21 -2.77 0.86
N ILE A 49 10.50 -1.74 0.38
CA ILE A 49 11.10 -0.67 -0.44
C ILE A 49 12.24 0.03 0.29
N ARG A 50 12.05 0.35 1.58
CA ARG A 50 13.08 0.99 2.41
C ARG A 50 14.32 0.10 2.58
N ASN A 51 14.14 -1.20 2.71
CA ASN A 51 15.26 -2.14 2.81
C ASN A 51 15.96 -2.35 1.46
N GLU A 52 15.20 -2.43 0.36
CA GLU A 52 15.74 -2.46 -1.01
C GLU A 52 16.58 -1.21 -1.30
N THR A 53 16.10 -0.02 -0.92
CA THR A 53 16.84 1.25 -1.10
C THR A 53 18.08 1.34 -0.21
N LYS A 54 18.04 0.85 1.03
CA LYS A 54 19.22 0.82 1.91
C LYS A 54 20.31 -0.13 1.40
N CYS A 55 19.94 -1.35 1.00
CA CYS A 55 20.90 -2.28 0.39
C CYS A 55 21.53 -1.73 -0.90
N SER A 56 20.85 -0.82 -1.60
CA SER A 56 21.39 -0.14 -2.78
C SER A 56 22.35 1.01 -2.45
N GLN A 57 22.32 1.53 -1.22
CA GLN A 57 23.19 2.63 -0.76
C GLN A 57 24.48 2.14 -0.11
N ASP A 58 24.49 0.94 0.47
CA ASP A 58 25.68 0.32 1.09
C ASP A 58 26.66 -0.34 0.07
N GLN A 59 26.48 -0.09 -1.23
CA GLN A 59 27.30 -0.62 -2.33
C GLN A 59 28.17 0.46 -3.02
N ILE A 60 28.36 1.63 -2.40
CA ILE A 60 29.17 2.75 -2.94
C ILE A 60 30.38 3.00 -2.03
#